data_AF-A0AAP6K1M0-F1
#
_entry.id   AF-A0AAP6K1M0-F1
#
_cell.length_a   1.000
_cell.length_b   1.000
_cell.length_c   1.000
_cell.angle_alpha   90.00
_cell.angle_beta   90.00
_cell.angle_gamma   90.00
#
_symmetry.space_group_name_H-M   'P 1'
#
loop_
_entity.id
_entity.type
_entity.pdbx_description
1 polymer ?
#
loop_
_entity_poly.entity_id
_entity_poly.type
_entity_poly.pdbx_seq_one_letter_code
_entity_poly.pdbx_strand_id
1 'polypeptide(L)'
;MFPYQDNSFDTVFLFSVFTHMQPLEVQHYLSEISRVLKPNGKCLSAFFVYDDEIENAISQNNKGFSFAYKKEGYRLMNEKVSSANIAFKEKYLLDMIKSSNLKFENKIYGSWASRQNDNLFDFQDILVFRKE
;
A
#
# COMPACT_ATOMS: atom_id res chain seq x y z
N MET A 1 -3.25 18.15 -0.12
CA MET A 1 -4.45 18.28 0.75
C MET A 1 -5.70 18.13 -0.11
N PHE A 2 -6.64 17.30 0.32
CA PHE A 2 -7.91 17.08 -0.36
C PHE A 2 -8.90 18.22 -0.08
N PRO A 3 -9.71 18.64 -1.07
CA PRO A 3 -10.67 19.73 -0.93
C PRO A 3 -11.98 19.29 -0.24
N TYR A 4 -11.87 18.50 0.83
CA TYR A 4 -13.01 17.96 1.58
C TYR A 4 -12.88 18.30 3.07
N GLN A 5 -14.02 18.43 3.74
CA GLN A 5 -14.06 18.63 5.19
C GLN A 5 -13.69 17.36 5.95
N ASP A 6 -13.34 17.52 7.22
CA ASP A 6 -13.08 16.40 8.11
C ASP A 6 -14.34 15.54 8.30
N ASN A 7 -14.17 14.23 8.48
CA ASN A 7 -15.28 13.30 8.74
C ASN A 7 -16.41 13.34 7.68
N SER A 8 -16.05 13.50 6.41
CA SER A 8 -17.01 13.59 5.30
C SER A 8 -17.47 12.22 4.79
N PHE A 9 -16.62 11.20 4.85
CA PHE A 9 -16.85 9.93 4.15
C PHE A 9 -16.87 8.72 5.10
N ASP A 10 -17.80 7.80 4.88
CA ASP A 10 -17.83 6.50 5.55
C ASP A 10 -16.83 5.51 4.94
N THR A 11 -16.52 5.67 3.65
CA THR A 11 -15.61 4.79 2.91
C THR A 11 -14.78 5.57 1.90
N VAL A 12 -13.49 5.24 1.84
CA VAL A 12 -12.54 5.69 0.82
C VAL A 12 -12.01 4.46 0.09
N PHE A 13 -11.79 4.58 -1.21
CA PHE A 13 -11.11 3.54 -1.97
C PHE A 13 -10.15 4.14 -2.98
N LEU A 14 -9.03 3.45 -3.20
CA LEU A 14 -8.05 3.83 -4.20
C LEU A 14 -7.31 2.60 -4.73
N PHE A 15 -7.37 2.43 -6.05
CA PHE A 15 -6.79 1.30 -6.75
C PHE A 15 -5.63 1.79 -7.61
N SER A 16 -4.51 1.07 -7.56
CA SER A 16 -3.28 1.38 -8.32
C SER A 16 -2.73 2.81 -8.13
N VAL A 17 -3.09 3.51 -7.06
CA VAL A 17 -2.57 4.86 -6.76
C VAL A 17 -1.26 4.75 -6.00
N PHE A 18 -1.28 4.08 -4.84
CA PHE A 18 -0.10 3.96 -3.99
C PHE A 18 1.02 3.12 -4.58
N THR A 19 0.75 2.34 -5.63
CA THR A 19 1.76 1.55 -6.33
C THR A 19 2.72 2.38 -7.18
N HIS A 20 2.52 3.69 -7.29
CA HIS A 20 3.42 4.62 -7.99
C HIS A 20 3.89 5.79 -7.13
N MET A 21 3.60 5.80 -5.82
CA MET A 21 3.86 6.93 -4.93
C MET A 21 4.98 6.62 -3.94
N GLN A 22 5.89 7.56 -3.74
CA GLN A 22 6.96 7.43 -2.77
C GLN A 22 6.40 7.47 -1.33
N PRO A 23 7.11 6.92 -0.32
CA PRO A 23 6.59 6.81 1.03
C PRO A 23 6.11 8.13 1.64
N LEU A 24 6.80 9.24 1.36
CA LEU A 24 6.41 10.56 1.88
C LEU A 24 5.05 11.02 1.32
N GLU A 25 4.79 10.73 0.04
CA GLU A 25 3.52 11.05 -0.62
C GLU A 25 2.42 10.16 -0.07
N VAL A 26 2.67 8.85 0.05
CA VAL A 26 1.74 7.90 0.66
C VAL A 26 1.41 8.31 2.10
N GLN A 27 2.39 8.72 2.90
CA GLN A 27 2.17 9.20 4.26
C GLN A 27 1.27 10.44 4.30
N HIS A 28 1.47 11.40 3.38
CA HIS A 28 0.60 12.57 3.28
C HIS A 28 -0.84 12.16 2.93
N TYR A 29 -1.01 11.24 1.99
CA TYR A 29 -2.32 10.73 1.59
C TYR A 29 -3.00 9.94 2.71
N LEU A 30 -2.28 9.11 3.45
CA LEU A 30 -2.84 8.39 4.61
C LEU A 30 -3.35 9.36 5.67
N SER A 31 -2.62 10.45 5.94
CA SER A 31 -3.08 11.50 6.86
C SER A 31 -4.33 12.22 6.34
N GLU A 32 -4.41 12.51 5.05
CA GLU A 32 -5.60 13.11 4.46
C GLU A 32 -6.80 12.15 4.43
N ILE A 33 -6.58 10.85 4.18
CA ILE A 33 -7.60 9.80 4.25
C ILE A 33 -8.15 9.72 5.68
N SER A 34 -7.28 9.68 6.68
CA SER A 34 -7.66 9.72 8.10
C SER A 34 -8.49 10.96 8.44
N ARG A 35 -8.10 12.13 7.93
CA ARG A 35 -8.83 13.38 8.15
C ARG A 35 -10.26 13.33 7.59
N VAL A 36 -10.41 12.90 6.33
CA VAL A 36 -11.72 12.93 5.64
C VAL A 36 -12.65 11.76 5.98
N LEU A 37 -12.12 10.65 6.51
CA LEU A 37 -12.94 9.55 7.01
C LEU A 37 -13.69 9.95 8.28
N LYS A 38 -14.95 9.52 8.41
CA LYS A 38 -15.70 9.55 9.68
C LYS A 38 -15.09 8.57 10.69
N PRO A 39 -15.35 8.73 12.00
CA PRO A 39 -15.00 7.71 12.99
C PRO A 39 -15.54 6.34 12.55
N ASN A 40 -14.70 5.30 12.65
CA ASN A 40 -14.98 3.96 12.13
C ASN A 40 -15.11 3.81 10.60
N GLY A 41 -14.95 4.89 9.84
CA GLY A 41 -14.89 4.85 8.38
C GLY A 41 -13.67 4.06 7.90
N LYS A 42 -13.79 3.42 6.74
CA LYS A 42 -12.77 2.49 6.22
C LYS A 42 -12.18 2.96 4.89
N CYS A 43 -10.91 2.65 4.70
CA CYS A 43 -10.24 2.79 3.43
C CYS A 43 -9.87 1.41 2.89
N LEU A 44 -10.18 1.16 1.63
CA LEU A 44 -9.71 0.00 0.87
C LEU A 44 -8.71 0.48 -0.17
N SER A 45 -7.51 -0.09 -0.18
CA SER A 45 -6.43 0.38 -1.05
C SER A 45 -5.59 -0.74 -1.63
N ALA A 46 -5.10 -0.53 -2.84
CA ALA A 46 -4.21 -1.46 -3.50
C ALA A 46 -2.72 -1.11 -3.30
N PHE A 47 -1.89 -2.11 -3.01
CA PHE A 47 -0.45 -2.00 -2.82
C PHE A 47 0.29 -3.20 -3.44
N PHE A 48 1.60 -3.08 -3.55
CA PHE A 48 2.50 -4.24 -3.60
C PHE A 48 3.19 -4.33 -2.22
N VAL A 49 2.90 -5.37 -1.45
CA VAL A 49 3.39 -5.53 -0.07
C VAL A 49 4.32 -6.72 0.01
N TYR A 50 5.49 -6.60 0.63
CA TYR A 50 6.39 -7.74 0.83
C TYR A 50 6.86 -7.84 2.26
N ASP A 51 7.35 -9.02 2.63
CA ASP A 51 7.93 -9.33 3.93
C ASP A 51 9.32 -9.96 3.74
N ASP A 52 9.95 -10.34 4.85
CA ASP A 52 11.28 -10.95 4.83
C ASP A 52 11.29 -12.33 4.16
N GLU A 53 10.16 -13.03 4.07
CA GLU A 53 10.07 -14.37 3.47
C GLU A 53 10.21 -14.30 1.94
N ILE A 54 9.60 -13.30 1.30
CA ILE A 54 9.62 -13.16 -0.16
C ILE A 54 10.59 -12.10 -0.70
N GLU A 55 11.33 -11.39 0.16
CA GLU A 55 12.20 -10.27 -0.24
C GLU A 55 13.21 -10.69 -1.34
N ASN A 56 13.82 -11.87 -1.22
CA ASN A 56 14.75 -12.37 -2.23
C ASN A 56 14.03 -12.75 -3.54
N ALA A 57 12.84 -13.35 -3.46
CA ALA A 57 12.08 -13.77 -4.63
C ALA A 57 11.63 -12.56 -5.47
N ILE A 58 11.09 -11.51 -4.83
CA ILE A 58 10.60 -10.32 -5.53
C ILE A 58 11.72 -9.43 -6.08
N SER A 59 12.94 -9.57 -5.58
CA SER A 59 14.07 -8.73 -6.02
C SER A 59 14.80 -9.28 -7.23
N GLN A 60 14.82 -10.60 -7.41
CA GLN A 60 15.61 -11.25 -8.46
C GLN A 60 14.79 -12.15 -9.39
N ASN A 61 13.74 -12.80 -8.88
CA ASN A 61 13.12 -13.97 -9.53
C ASN A 61 11.66 -13.76 -9.96
N ASN A 62 11.14 -12.53 -9.91
CA ASN A 62 9.79 -12.24 -10.38
C ASN A 62 9.80 -11.85 -11.86
N LYS A 63 9.69 -12.85 -12.76
CA LYS A 63 9.81 -12.68 -14.22
C LYS A 63 8.96 -11.50 -14.73
N GLY A 64 9.63 -10.39 -15.09
CA GLY A 64 9.00 -9.18 -15.62
C GLY A 64 8.42 -8.21 -14.58
N PHE A 65 8.42 -8.56 -13.29
CA PHE A 65 7.85 -7.75 -12.21
C PHE A 65 8.71 -7.73 -10.93
N SER A 66 10.03 -7.66 -11.10
CA SER A 66 11.00 -7.61 -9.98
C SER A 66 11.22 -6.20 -9.44
N PHE A 67 11.21 -6.06 -8.12
CA PHE A 67 11.57 -4.85 -7.39
C PHE A 67 13.04 -4.92 -6.95
N ALA A 68 13.96 -4.77 -7.92
CA ALA A 68 15.39 -5.02 -7.71
C ALA A 68 16.06 -4.01 -6.75
N TYR A 69 15.58 -2.78 -6.66
CA TYR A 69 16.28 -1.70 -5.96
C TYR A 69 15.76 -1.50 -4.54
N LYS A 70 16.56 -1.86 -3.53
CA LYS A 70 16.21 -1.72 -2.11
C LYS A 70 16.39 -0.28 -1.64
N LYS A 71 15.42 0.23 -0.89
CA LYS A 71 15.49 1.46 -0.09
C LYS A 71 15.07 1.16 1.35
N GLU A 72 15.00 2.17 2.19
CA GLU A 72 14.57 2.00 3.58
C GLU A 72 13.06 1.76 3.65
N GLY A 73 12.65 0.52 3.90
CA GLY A 73 11.23 0.15 4.06
C GLY A 73 10.46 -0.13 2.77
N TYR A 74 11.07 0.04 1.59
CA TYR A 74 10.43 -0.22 0.30
C TYR A 74 11.44 -0.61 -0.79
N ARG A 75 10.94 -1.06 -1.94
CA ARG A 75 11.72 -1.42 -3.13
C ARG A 75 11.10 -0.86 -4.40
N LEU A 76 11.94 -0.60 -5.39
CA LEU A 76 11.55 -0.06 -6.70
C LEU A 76 11.91 -1.05 -7.81
N MET A 77 11.12 -1.04 -8.89
CA MET A 77 11.47 -1.75 -10.13
C MET A 77 12.59 -1.05 -10.91
N ASN A 78 12.68 0.28 -10.82
CA ASN A 78 13.70 1.08 -11.49
C ASN A 78 14.15 2.23 -10.58
N GLU A 79 15.45 2.40 -10.38
CA GLU A 79 15.98 3.45 -9.49
C GLU A 79 15.83 4.88 -10.04
N LYS A 80 15.81 5.05 -11.37
CA LYS A 80 15.82 6.37 -12.01
C LYS A 80 14.43 6.87 -12.42
N VAL A 81 13.46 5.97 -12.47
CA VAL A 81 12.08 6.28 -12.86
C VAL A 81 11.21 6.19 -11.61
N SER A 82 10.93 7.33 -10.98
CA SER A 82 10.14 7.40 -9.74
C SER A 82 8.70 6.93 -9.88
N SER A 83 8.15 6.94 -11.11
CA SER A 83 6.83 6.37 -11.43
C SER A 83 6.85 4.86 -11.69
N ALA A 84 8.03 4.23 -11.71
CA ALA A 84 8.12 2.77 -11.72
C ALA A 84 7.53 2.22 -10.42
N ASN A 85 6.88 1.06 -10.49
CA ASN A 85 6.12 0.54 -9.36
C ASN A 85 6.98 0.48 -8.08
N ILE A 86 6.33 0.74 -6.95
CA ILE A 86 6.90 0.61 -5.60
C ILE A 86 6.26 -0.56 -4.85
N ALA A 87 7.09 -1.34 -4.16
CA ALA A 87 6.65 -2.35 -3.21
C ALA A 87 7.07 -1.95 -1.80
N PHE A 88 6.16 -2.01 -0.85
CA PHE A 88 6.40 -1.63 0.55
C PHE A 88 6.66 -2.85 1.42
N LYS A 89 7.63 -2.75 2.32
CA LYS A 89 7.81 -3.74 3.38
C LYS A 89 6.62 -3.64 4.33
N GLU A 90 5.97 -4.75 4.63
CA GLU A 90 4.72 -4.77 5.40
C GLU A 90 4.85 -4.02 6.72
N LYS A 91 5.88 -4.33 7.51
CA LYS A 91 6.11 -3.67 8.80
C LYS A 91 6.16 -2.14 8.65
N TYR A 92 6.89 -1.66 7.65
CA TYR A 92 7.03 -0.22 7.38
C TYR A 92 5.70 0.41 6.97
N LEU A 93 4.93 -0.25 6.10
CA LEU A 93 3.60 0.22 5.69
C LEU A 93 2.61 0.26 6.86
N LEU A 94 2.61 -0.75 7.73
CA LEU A 94 1.76 -0.79 8.92
C LEU A 94 2.12 0.33 9.92
N ASP A 95 3.41 0.62 10.08
CA ASP A 95 3.88 1.74 10.89
C ASP A 95 3.42 3.10 10.30
N MET A 96 3.46 3.27 8.97
CA MET A 96 2.93 4.47 8.28
C MET A 96 1.42 4.62 8.45
N ILE A 97 0.66 3.53 8.34
CA ILE A 97 -0.79 3.53 8.56
C ILE A 97 -1.09 3.96 10.00
N LYS A 98 -0.39 3.37 10.97
CA LYS A 98 -0.55 3.68 12.39
C LYS A 98 -0.22 5.14 12.71
N SER A 99 0.87 5.68 12.15
CA SER A 99 1.28 7.08 12.37
C SER A 99 0.29 8.09 11.79
N SER A 100 -0.58 7.69 10.87
CA SER A 100 -1.68 8.49 10.33
C SER A 100 -3.00 8.36 11.11
N ASN A 101 -3.00 7.79 12.33
CA ASN A 101 -4.21 7.54 13.13
C ASN A 101 -5.22 6.61 12.44
N LEU A 102 -4.70 5.65 11.69
CA LEU A 102 -5.49 4.59 11.05
C LEU A 102 -5.09 3.24 11.66
N LYS A 103 -6.05 2.33 11.75
CA LYS A 103 -5.86 0.97 12.24
C LYS A 103 -5.98 -0.01 11.09
N PHE A 104 -4.96 -0.84 10.89
CA PHE A 104 -5.03 -1.96 9.96
C PHE A 104 -6.11 -2.97 10.37
N GLU A 105 -6.94 -3.42 9.43
CA GLU A 105 -8.01 -4.39 9.69
C GLU A 105 -7.86 -5.68 8.89
N ASN A 106 -7.48 -5.59 7.61
CA ASN A 106 -7.42 -6.77 6.75
C ASN A 106 -6.43 -6.59 5.60
N LYS A 107 -5.92 -7.70 5.09
CA LYS A 107 -5.09 -7.78 3.89
C LYS A 107 -5.44 -9.03 3.09
N ILE A 108 -5.56 -8.86 1.78
CA ILE A 108 -5.76 -9.96 0.83
C ILE A 108 -4.65 -9.85 -0.21
N TYR A 109 -3.90 -10.94 -0.42
CA TYR A 109 -2.78 -10.94 -1.36
C TYR A 109 -3.27 -11.06 -2.81
N GLY A 110 -2.64 -10.27 -3.68
CA GLY A 110 -2.81 -10.35 -5.13
C GLY A 110 -1.84 -11.33 -5.77
N SER A 111 -1.98 -11.52 -7.07
CA SER A 111 -1.19 -12.51 -7.83
C SER A 111 0.24 -12.08 -8.16
N TRP A 112 0.62 -10.81 -7.96
CA TRP A 112 1.92 -10.26 -8.38
C TRP A 112 3.15 -10.96 -7.76
N ALA A 113 3.00 -11.57 -6.59
CA ALA A 113 4.07 -12.24 -5.85
C ALA A 113 3.78 -13.74 -5.60
N SER A 114 2.85 -14.34 -6.34
CA SER A 114 2.47 -15.75 -6.20
C SER A 114 2.01 -16.13 -4.78
N ARG A 115 1.33 -15.20 -4.08
CA ARG A 115 0.78 -15.39 -2.72
C ARG A 115 -0.75 -15.28 -2.67
N GLN A 116 -1.40 -15.12 -3.82
CA GLN A 116 -2.86 -15.03 -3.89
C GLN A 116 -3.52 -16.29 -3.33
N ASN A 117 -4.70 -16.09 -2.75
CA ASN A 117 -5.63 -17.18 -2.48
C ASN A 117 -6.70 -17.24 -3.57
N ASP A 118 -7.51 -18.29 -3.58
CA ASP A 118 -8.59 -18.48 -4.57
C ASP A 118 -9.71 -17.43 -4.48
N ASN A 119 -9.64 -16.50 -3.52
CA ASN A 119 -10.73 -15.56 -3.19
C ASN A 119 -10.56 -14.18 -3.85
N LEU A 120 -9.40 -13.84 -4.41
CA LEU A 120 -9.16 -12.55 -5.06
C LEU A 120 -8.56 -12.72 -6.45
N PHE A 121 -9.31 -12.27 -7.46
CA PHE A 121 -8.85 -12.20 -8.85
C PHE A 121 -8.24 -10.81 -9.15
N ASP A 122 -7.26 -10.39 -8.36
CA ASP A 122 -6.52 -9.14 -8.56
C ASP A 122 -5.01 -9.40 -8.65
N PHE A 123 -4.32 -8.51 -9.35
CA PHE A 123 -2.87 -8.49 -9.42
C PHE A 123 -2.26 -7.89 -8.15
N GLN A 124 -2.86 -6.83 -7.61
CA GLN A 124 -2.33 -6.07 -6.48
C GLN A 124 -2.85 -6.62 -5.14
N ASP A 125 -2.10 -6.39 -4.06
CA ASP A 125 -2.58 -6.69 -2.70
C ASP A 125 -3.61 -5.65 -2.28
N ILE A 126 -4.71 -6.08 -1.66
CA ILE A 126 -5.72 -5.20 -1.10
C ILE A 126 -5.55 -5.10 0.41
N LEU A 127 -5.39 -3.88 0.91
CA LEU A 127 -5.33 -3.58 2.34
C LEU A 127 -6.56 -2.75 2.74
N VAL A 128 -7.15 -3.13 3.87
CA VAL A 128 -8.23 -2.40 4.52
C VAL A 128 -7.74 -1.85 5.84
N PHE A 129 -7.93 -0.55 6.05
CA PHE A 129 -7.66 0.13 7.31
C PHE A 129 -8.80 1.07 7.68
N ARG A 130 -8.99 1.30 8.98
CA ARG A 130 -10.11 2.03 9.56
C ARG A 130 -9.62 3.23 10.35
N LYS A 131 -10.36 4.33 10.32
CA LYS A 131 -10.15 5.46 11.24
C LYS A 131 -10.58 5.07 12.65
N GLU A 132 -9.68 5.29 13.61
CA GLU A 132 -9.98 5.09 15.04
C GLU A 132 -11.08 6.04 15.56
#